data_AF-A0A800M4J8-F1
#
_entry.id   AF-A0A800M4J8-F1
#
_cell.length_a   1.000
_cell.length_b   1.000
_cell.length_c   1.000
_cell.angle_alpha   90.00
_cell.angle_beta   90.00
_cell.angle_gamma   90.00
#
_symmetry.space_group_name_H-M   'P 1'
#
loop_
_entity.id
_entity.type
_entity.pdbx_description
1 polymer ?
#
loop_
_entity_poly.entity_id
_entity_poly.type
_entity_poly.pdbx_seq_one_letter_code
_entity_poly.pdbx_strand_id
1 'polypeptide(L)'
;MGSASGLASAAFGPEDEKPCEEDPTQAHCEPKPCEEDPTQDHCVEDDGDERFDTRFGSALFTGGLRFGFGGPRREFIPAPPEREVIVERETVYVEREEIPVEQPLVCDLVELNAIYFEHGSSTLTDRARALLDENVELLMDNPACCVFIDGFTDTSEGERYGMALAGRRAQAVYDYYLSRGVAASRLQIRNRGTAVPACDKEDPGLGCARNRRVESIPMDCERFRMLLESPTSNRY
;
A
#
# COMPACT_ATOMS: atom_id res chain seq x y z
N MET A 1 -36.41 49.99 24.33
CA MET A 1 -36.58 48.97 23.27
C MET A 1 -36.10 49.60 21.98
N GLY A 2 -34.96 49.31 21.36
CA GLY A 2 -33.86 48.41 21.66
C GLY A 2 -32.56 48.94 21.02
N SER A 3 -31.43 48.45 21.53
CA SER A 3 -30.07 48.70 21.03
C SER A 3 -29.74 47.88 19.79
N ALA A 4 -28.89 48.43 18.91
CA ALA A 4 -27.88 47.77 18.06
C ALA A 4 -27.20 48.93 17.25
N SER A 5 -25.93 49.34 17.42
CA SER A 5 -24.64 48.62 17.28
C SER A 5 -24.67 47.71 16.05
N GLY A 6 -23.94 47.90 14.96
CA GLY A 6 -22.63 48.49 14.74
C GLY A 6 -21.83 47.52 13.86
N LEU A 7 -21.00 48.08 12.98
CA LEU A 7 -19.86 47.47 12.29
C LEU A 7 -20.05 46.81 10.92
N ALA A 8 -19.12 47.23 10.06
CA ALA A 8 -18.85 46.86 8.70
C ALA A 8 -18.45 45.39 8.55
N SER A 9 -18.77 44.81 7.38
CA SER A 9 -18.04 43.67 6.85
C SER A 9 -17.78 43.91 5.37
N ALA A 10 -16.50 43.92 5.03
CA ALA A 10 -16.00 43.88 3.66
C ALA A 10 -16.42 42.56 3.01
N ALA A 11 -16.84 42.62 1.75
CA ALA A 11 -16.94 41.46 0.89
C ALA A 11 -16.42 41.87 -0.49
N PHE A 12 -15.23 41.36 -0.77
CA PHE A 12 -14.51 41.41 -2.04
C PHE A 12 -15.41 40.83 -3.14
N GLY A 13 -15.66 41.63 -4.17
CA GLY A 13 -16.28 41.17 -5.42
C GLY A 13 -15.26 40.36 -6.25
N PRO A 14 -15.75 39.55 -7.21
CA PRO A 14 -15.00 38.45 -7.81
C PRO A 14 -13.85 38.97 -8.68
N GLU A 15 -12.66 38.41 -8.48
CA GLU A 15 -11.54 38.59 -9.40
C GLU A 15 -11.84 37.75 -10.65
N ASP A 16 -12.25 38.44 -11.71
CA ASP A 16 -12.28 37.94 -13.07
C ASP A 16 -10.85 37.57 -13.51
N GLU A 17 -10.53 36.27 -13.46
CA GLU A 17 -9.40 35.71 -14.21
C GLU A 17 -9.68 35.89 -15.71
N LYS A 18 -8.98 36.84 -16.34
CA LYS A 18 -8.77 36.86 -17.78
C LYS A 18 -7.30 36.62 -18.13
N PRO A 19 -7.06 35.98 -19.29
CA PRO A 19 -5.87 35.21 -19.57
C PRO A 19 -4.70 36.11 -19.96
N CYS A 20 -3.48 35.63 -19.71
CA CYS A 20 -2.26 36.20 -20.29
C CYS A 20 -2.42 36.28 -21.82
N GLU A 21 -2.33 37.50 -22.34
CA GLU A 21 -2.25 37.77 -23.77
C GLU A 21 -1.01 37.09 -24.36
N GLU A 22 -1.23 36.46 -25.51
CA GLU A 22 -0.25 35.76 -26.32
C GLU A 22 0.67 36.77 -27.03
N ASP A 23 1.96 36.77 -26.69
CA ASP A 23 3.02 37.36 -27.54
C ASP A 23 3.66 36.23 -28.37
N PRO A 24 3.58 36.27 -29.72
CA PRO A 24 3.80 35.09 -30.56
C PRO A 24 5.26 34.96 -30.98
N THR A 25 6.14 34.59 -30.05
CA THR A 25 7.44 33.96 -30.40
C THR A 25 7.92 33.02 -29.29
N GLN A 26 7.26 31.87 -29.11
CA GLN A 26 7.85 30.74 -28.41
C GLN A 26 7.13 29.44 -28.78
N ALA A 27 7.79 28.65 -29.64
CA ALA A 27 7.53 27.22 -29.74
C ALA A 27 8.47 26.50 -28.78
N HIS A 28 7.90 25.59 -27.98
CA HIS A 28 8.54 24.57 -27.15
C HIS A 28 9.27 25.03 -25.85
N CYS A 29 8.53 25.00 -24.74
CA CYS A 29 9.10 24.74 -23.41
C CYS A 29 8.71 23.33 -22.97
N GLU A 30 9.59 22.38 -23.22
CA GLU A 30 9.64 21.09 -22.51
C GLU A 30 10.31 21.31 -21.13
N PRO A 31 9.91 20.58 -20.08
CA PRO A 31 10.46 20.77 -18.74
C PRO A 31 11.90 20.25 -18.64
N LYS A 32 12.81 21.13 -18.18
CA LYS A 32 14.17 20.75 -17.74
C LYS A 32 14.14 20.23 -16.29
N PRO A 33 14.92 19.20 -15.92
CA PRO A 33 15.07 18.76 -14.54
C PRO A 33 16.05 19.64 -13.74
N CYS A 34 15.88 19.54 -12.42
CA CYS A 34 16.42 20.33 -11.31
C CYS A 34 17.92 20.64 -11.34
N GLU A 35 18.26 21.89 -11.00
CA GLU A 35 19.60 22.33 -10.60
C GLU A 35 19.97 21.80 -9.20
N GLU A 36 21.26 21.52 -9.06
CA GLU A 36 21.92 20.84 -7.95
C GLU A 36 22.05 21.72 -6.68
N ASP A 37 21.85 21.10 -5.52
CA ASP A 37 22.20 21.63 -4.19
C ASP A 37 23.71 21.49 -3.96
N PRO A 38 24.46 22.56 -3.60
CA PRO A 38 25.92 22.51 -3.48
C PRO A 38 26.43 21.98 -2.12
N THR A 39 25.66 21.18 -1.36
CA THR A 39 26.12 20.70 -0.04
C THR A 39 26.03 19.20 0.24
N GLN A 40 25.92 18.35 -0.79
CA GLN A 40 26.11 16.90 -0.61
C GLN A 40 27.30 16.39 -1.43
N ASP A 41 28.38 16.05 -0.73
CA ASP A 41 29.33 15.04 -1.17
C ASP A 41 28.56 13.73 -1.44
N HIS A 42 29.03 12.98 -2.45
CA HIS A 42 28.63 11.63 -2.85
C HIS A 42 27.52 11.51 -3.93
N CYS A 43 27.90 11.81 -5.18
CA CYS A 43 27.33 11.11 -6.34
C CYS A 43 28.11 9.80 -6.53
N VAL A 44 27.43 8.66 -6.53
CA VAL A 44 27.99 7.37 -6.95
C VAL A 44 27.91 7.32 -8.47
N GLU A 45 29.05 7.42 -9.13
CA GLU A 45 29.20 7.13 -10.56
C GLU A 45 29.19 5.61 -10.74
N ASP A 46 28.17 5.11 -11.44
CA ASP A 46 28.12 3.74 -11.96
C ASP A 46 28.66 3.79 -13.40
N ASP A 47 29.98 3.70 -13.53
CA ASP A 47 30.67 3.51 -14.82
C ASP A 47 30.92 2.02 -15.03
N GLY A 48 30.04 1.41 -15.81
CA GLY A 48 30.26 0.09 -16.36
C GLY A 48 31.27 0.14 -17.50
N ASP A 49 32.51 -0.30 -17.24
CA ASP A 49 33.49 -0.59 -18.29
C ASP A 49 34.00 -2.03 -18.21
N GLU A 50 33.56 -2.79 -19.21
CA GLU A 50 34.32 -3.76 -20.01
C GLU A 50 35.55 -4.45 -19.36
N ARG A 51 35.36 -5.75 -19.11
CA ARG A 51 36.28 -6.80 -19.61
C ARG A 51 37.75 -6.62 -19.18
N PHE A 52 38.05 -6.86 -17.91
CA PHE A 52 39.40 -7.17 -17.44
C PHE A 52 39.86 -8.52 -18.03
N ASP A 53 40.51 -8.47 -19.20
CA ASP A 53 41.20 -9.61 -19.77
C ASP A 53 42.54 -9.78 -19.04
N THR A 54 42.63 -10.83 -18.24
CA THR A 54 43.86 -11.34 -17.64
C THR A 54 44.84 -11.74 -18.73
N ARG A 55 45.98 -11.03 -18.86
CA ARG A 55 47.32 -11.58 -19.18
C ARG A 55 48.34 -10.46 -19.49
N PHE A 56 48.98 -9.92 -18.46
CA PHE A 56 50.33 -9.38 -18.61
C PHE A 56 51.31 -10.35 -17.97
N GLY A 57 51.87 -11.25 -18.78
CA GLY A 57 52.98 -12.12 -18.39
C GLY A 57 54.31 -11.48 -18.76
N SER A 58 54.96 -10.79 -17.85
CA SER A 58 56.34 -10.35 -18.04
C SER A 58 57.30 -11.43 -17.52
N ALA A 59 57.91 -12.19 -18.42
CA ALA A 59 59.01 -13.09 -18.08
C ALA A 59 60.34 -12.35 -18.27
N LEU A 60 60.92 -11.85 -17.18
CA LEU A 60 62.29 -11.33 -17.15
C LEU A 60 63.26 -12.52 -17.03
N PHE A 61 63.95 -12.85 -18.12
CA PHE A 61 65.05 -13.80 -18.11
C PHE A 61 66.39 -13.07 -18.02
N THR A 62 66.96 -12.98 -16.83
CA THR A 62 68.35 -12.53 -16.63
C THR A 62 69.29 -13.73 -16.70
N GLY A 63 69.97 -13.91 -17.84
CA GLY A 63 71.05 -14.89 -17.99
C GLY A 63 72.41 -14.23 -17.75
N GLY A 64 73.10 -14.59 -16.67
CA GLY A 64 74.47 -14.16 -16.40
C GLY A 64 75.45 -15.33 -16.51
N LEU A 65 76.48 -15.21 -17.36
CA LEU A 65 77.62 -16.13 -17.30
C LEU A 65 78.54 -15.73 -16.15
N ARG A 66 78.79 -16.65 -15.22
CA ARG A 66 79.83 -16.51 -14.20
C ARG A 66 81.02 -17.38 -14.55
N PHE A 67 82.15 -16.74 -14.86
CA PHE A 67 83.43 -17.42 -14.95
C PHE A 67 84.12 -17.35 -13.58
N GLY A 68 84.25 -18.49 -12.92
CA GLY A 68 85.01 -18.62 -11.67
C GLY A 68 86.31 -19.36 -11.94
N PHE A 69 87.45 -18.68 -11.82
CA PHE A 69 88.76 -19.34 -11.81
C PHE A 69 89.06 -19.86 -10.39
N GLY A 70 88.99 -21.18 -10.23
CA GLY A 70 89.84 -21.96 -9.31
C GLY A 70 89.98 -21.57 -7.84
N GLY A 71 88.98 -20.97 -7.19
CA GLY A 71 88.96 -20.77 -5.72
C GLY A 71 88.07 -21.79 -5.00
N PRO A 72 88.36 -22.18 -3.74
CA PRO A 72 87.54 -23.15 -3.01
C PRO A 72 86.12 -22.63 -2.83
N ARG A 73 85.11 -23.48 -3.08
CA ARG A 73 83.69 -23.14 -2.91
C ARG A 73 83.43 -22.75 -1.47
N ARG A 74 82.96 -21.53 -1.22
CA ARG A 74 82.37 -21.17 0.08
C ARG A 74 81.07 -21.96 0.24
N GLU A 75 81.07 -22.89 1.16
CA GLU A 75 79.91 -23.67 1.54
C GLU A 75 78.90 -22.74 2.21
N PHE A 76 77.74 -22.58 1.58
CA PHE A 76 76.67 -21.72 2.07
C PHE A 76 76.00 -22.43 3.24
N ILE A 77 76.26 -21.98 4.46
CA ILE A 77 75.49 -22.45 5.63
C ILE A 77 74.10 -21.81 5.50
N PRO A 78 73.01 -22.57 5.32
CA PRO A 78 71.68 -21.98 5.28
C PRO A 78 71.39 -21.33 6.63
N ALA A 79 70.78 -20.14 6.61
CA ALA A 79 70.37 -19.47 7.83
C ALA A 79 69.44 -20.39 8.65
N PRO A 80 69.53 -20.38 9.99
CA PRO A 80 68.61 -21.16 10.83
C PRO A 80 67.18 -20.74 10.50
N PRO A 81 66.22 -21.69 10.44
CA PRO A 81 64.85 -21.36 10.10
C PRO A 81 64.28 -20.39 11.14
N GLU A 82 63.84 -19.23 10.69
CA GLU A 82 63.11 -18.29 11.53
C GLU A 82 61.83 -18.96 12.00
N ARG A 83 61.59 -18.95 13.32
CA ARG A 83 60.36 -19.51 13.89
C ARG A 83 59.21 -18.62 13.48
N GLU A 84 58.34 -19.11 12.60
CA GLU A 84 57.05 -18.48 12.34
C GLU A 84 56.22 -18.51 13.62
N VAL A 85 56.03 -17.34 14.23
CA VAL A 85 55.11 -17.17 15.36
C VAL A 85 53.71 -17.14 14.75
N ILE A 86 52.98 -18.25 14.92
CA ILE A 86 51.56 -18.32 14.55
C ILE A 86 50.81 -17.44 15.55
N VAL A 87 50.52 -16.20 15.17
CA VAL A 87 49.65 -15.31 15.95
C VAL A 87 48.22 -15.72 15.67
N GLU A 88 47.67 -16.60 16.51
CA GLU A 88 46.25 -16.91 16.51
C GLU A 88 45.46 -15.63 16.84
N ARG A 89 44.86 -15.03 15.81
CA ARG A 89 43.91 -13.94 15.99
C ARG A 89 42.59 -14.53 16.45
N GLU A 90 42.29 -14.35 17.72
CA GLU A 90 40.99 -14.67 18.31
C GLU A 90 39.95 -13.72 17.70
N THR A 91 39.10 -14.26 16.81
CA THR A 91 38.01 -13.50 16.20
C THR A 91 36.90 -13.34 17.22
N VAL A 92 36.71 -12.14 17.73
CA VAL A 92 35.55 -11.81 18.59
C VAL A 92 34.32 -11.69 17.70
N TYR A 93 33.42 -12.66 17.80
CA TYR A 93 32.10 -12.59 17.19
C TYR A 93 31.23 -11.66 18.04
N VAL A 94 30.90 -10.48 17.51
CA VAL A 94 29.89 -9.61 18.11
C VAL A 94 28.54 -10.14 17.68
N GLU A 95 27.82 -10.75 18.62
CA GLU A 95 26.45 -11.21 18.43
C GLU A 95 25.57 -9.97 18.17
N ARG A 96 25.12 -9.84 16.92
CA ARG A 96 24.31 -8.72 16.47
C ARG A 96 22.90 -8.95 17.00
N GLU A 97 22.46 -8.12 17.95
CA GLU A 97 21.06 -8.10 18.37
C GLU A 97 20.17 -7.81 17.15
N GLU A 98 19.30 -8.76 16.82
CA GLU A 98 18.36 -8.65 15.71
C GLU A 98 17.27 -7.64 16.09
N ILE A 99 17.12 -6.58 15.29
CA ILE A 99 16.06 -5.59 15.48
C ILE A 99 14.72 -6.30 15.23
N PRO A 100 13.75 -6.25 16.17
CA PRO A 100 12.43 -6.83 15.94
C PRO A 100 11.78 -6.15 14.73
N VAL A 101 11.56 -6.90 13.65
CA VAL A 101 10.79 -6.42 12.50
C VAL A 101 9.32 -6.41 12.92
N GLU A 102 8.76 -5.22 13.15
CA GLU A 102 7.33 -5.05 13.39
C GLU A 102 6.59 -5.57 12.14
N GLN A 103 5.90 -6.70 12.27
CA GLN A 103 5.17 -7.27 11.15
C GLN A 103 4.03 -6.31 10.77
N PRO A 104 3.79 -6.06 9.47
CA PRO A 104 2.68 -5.22 9.06
C PRO A 104 1.37 -5.82 9.59
N LEU A 105 0.48 -4.97 10.10
CA LEU A 105 -0.82 -5.39 10.59
C LEU A 105 -1.69 -5.77 9.37
N VAL A 106 -1.73 -7.06 9.04
CA VAL A 106 -2.53 -7.61 7.94
C VAL A 106 -3.93 -7.95 8.44
N CYS A 107 -4.94 -7.80 7.59
CA CYS A 107 -6.30 -8.24 7.86
C CYS A 107 -6.43 -9.75 7.59
N ASP A 108 -6.54 -10.55 8.65
CA ASP A 108 -6.73 -12.01 8.54
C ASP A 108 -8.20 -12.43 8.33
N LEU A 109 -9.13 -11.47 8.33
CA LEU A 109 -10.55 -11.74 8.24
C LEU A 109 -10.98 -11.97 6.78
N VAL A 110 -11.45 -13.19 6.51
CA VAL A 110 -11.87 -13.60 5.14
C VAL A 110 -13.35 -13.35 4.89
N GLU A 111 -14.21 -13.62 5.87
CA GLU A 111 -15.66 -13.59 5.70
C GLU A 111 -16.36 -13.02 6.94
N LEU A 112 -17.43 -12.27 6.70
CA LEU A 112 -18.35 -11.74 7.70
C LEU A 112 -19.77 -12.25 7.39
N ASN A 113 -20.62 -12.33 8.40
CA ASN A 113 -21.99 -12.76 8.24
C ASN A 113 -22.76 -11.83 7.29
N ALA A 114 -23.42 -12.41 6.28
CA ALA A 114 -24.34 -11.70 5.42
C ALA A 114 -25.66 -11.39 6.14
N ILE A 115 -26.19 -10.20 5.92
CA ILE A 115 -27.39 -9.70 6.60
C ILE A 115 -28.57 -9.70 5.65
N TYR A 116 -29.65 -10.39 6.02
CA TYR A 116 -30.85 -10.55 5.19
C TYR A 116 -31.98 -9.62 5.63
N PHE A 117 -32.76 -9.16 4.64
CA PHE A 117 -33.85 -8.22 4.84
C PHE A 117 -35.18 -8.75 4.34
N GLU A 118 -36.25 -8.29 4.99
CA GLU A 118 -37.61 -8.50 4.50
C GLU A 118 -37.85 -7.74 3.18
N HIS A 119 -38.84 -8.19 2.42
CA HIS A 119 -39.17 -7.62 1.12
C HIS A 119 -39.59 -6.15 1.26
N GLY A 120 -39.04 -5.27 0.40
CA GLY A 120 -39.30 -3.83 0.46
C GLY A 120 -38.79 -3.10 1.72
N SER A 121 -38.13 -3.79 2.66
CA SER A 121 -37.68 -3.21 3.92
C SER A 121 -36.16 -3.00 3.97
N SER A 122 -35.75 -2.02 4.77
CA SER A 122 -34.35 -1.77 5.18
C SER A 122 -34.18 -1.82 6.70
N THR A 123 -35.19 -2.29 7.41
CA THR A 123 -35.16 -2.42 8.87
C THR A 123 -34.40 -3.68 9.28
N LEU A 124 -33.47 -3.52 10.22
CA LEU A 124 -32.75 -4.64 10.82
C LEU A 124 -33.66 -5.41 11.79
N THR A 125 -33.83 -6.69 11.53
CA THR A 125 -34.51 -7.63 12.45
C THR A 125 -33.59 -7.97 13.63
N ASP A 126 -34.14 -8.50 14.73
CA ASP A 126 -33.32 -8.89 15.89
C ASP A 126 -32.31 -10.00 15.54
N ARG A 127 -32.68 -10.91 14.63
CA ARG A 127 -31.76 -11.91 14.09
C ARG A 127 -30.61 -11.26 13.30
N ALA A 128 -30.90 -10.24 12.49
CA ALA A 128 -29.88 -9.49 11.76
C ALA A 128 -28.93 -8.76 12.71
N ARG A 129 -29.45 -8.16 13.80
CA ARG A 129 -28.64 -7.49 14.82
C ARG A 129 -27.70 -8.46 15.53
N ALA A 130 -28.16 -9.66 15.87
CA ALA A 130 -27.30 -10.68 16.47
C ALA A 130 -26.10 -11.06 15.57
N LEU A 131 -26.35 -11.27 14.27
CA LEU A 131 -25.28 -11.54 13.31
C LEU A 131 -24.34 -10.35 13.11
N LEU A 132 -24.88 -9.13 13.16
CA LEU A 132 -24.07 -7.92 13.10
C LEU A 132 -23.20 -7.74 14.35
N ASP A 133 -23.67 -8.18 15.51
CA ASP A 133 -22.87 -8.15 16.74
C ASP A 133 -21.67 -9.09 16.64
N GLU A 134 -21.86 -10.31 16.12
CA GLU A 134 -20.75 -11.22 15.81
C GLU A 134 -19.74 -10.58 14.84
N ASN A 135 -20.23 -9.90 13.79
CA ASN A 135 -19.35 -9.18 12.87
C ASN A 135 -18.58 -8.05 13.57
N VAL A 136 -19.21 -7.33 14.50
CA VAL A 136 -18.56 -6.27 15.26
C VAL A 136 -17.44 -6.85 16.11
N GLU A 137 -17.68 -7.96 16.82
CA GLU A 137 -16.65 -8.63 17.62
C GLU A 137 -15.42 -8.96 16.76
N LEU A 138 -15.63 -9.58 15.60
CA LEU A 138 -14.56 -9.87 14.64
C LEU A 138 -13.82 -8.62 14.15
N LEU A 139 -14.54 -7.52 13.90
CA LEU A 139 -13.94 -6.26 13.46
C LEU A 139 -13.20 -5.51 14.56
N MET A 140 -13.59 -5.70 15.82
CA MET A 140 -12.89 -5.15 16.97
C MET A 140 -11.59 -5.92 17.25
N ASP A 141 -11.62 -7.24 17.10
CA ASP A 141 -10.44 -8.10 17.24
C ASP A 141 -9.43 -7.90 16.11
N ASN A 142 -9.89 -7.42 14.94
CA ASN A 142 -9.06 -7.19 13.76
C ASN A 142 -9.02 -5.69 13.35
N PRO A 143 -8.27 -4.83 14.06
CA PRO A 143 -8.25 -3.39 13.77
C PRO A 143 -7.61 -3.01 12.43
N ALA A 144 -6.82 -3.89 11.81
CA ALA A 144 -6.28 -3.72 10.45
C ALA A 144 -7.31 -3.88 9.33
N CYS A 145 -8.47 -4.48 9.63
CA CYS A 145 -9.48 -4.74 8.63
C CYS A 145 -10.36 -3.50 8.40
N CYS A 146 -10.48 -3.11 7.14
CA CYS A 146 -11.48 -2.18 6.65
C CYS A 146 -12.57 -2.95 5.88
N VAL A 147 -13.75 -2.38 5.75
CA VAL A 147 -14.95 -3.10 5.27
C VAL A 147 -15.66 -2.29 4.20
N PHE A 148 -15.91 -2.93 3.05
CA PHE A 148 -16.92 -2.49 2.11
C PHE A 148 -18.27 -3.11 2.43
N ILE A 149 -19.32 -2.29 2.45
CA ILE A 149 -20.68 -2.71 2.75
C ILE A 149 -21.48 -2.67 1.45
N ASP A 150 -21.75 -3.85 0.90
CA ASP A 150 -22.38 -4.03 -0.40
C ASP A 150 -23.86 -4.36 -0.22
N GLY A 151 -24.73 -3.45 -0.68
CA GLY A 151 -26.18 -3.64 -0.63
C GLY A 151 -26.74 -4.28 -1.90
N PHE A 152 -27.61 -5.27 -1.73
CA PHE A 152 -28.28 -5.98 -2.82
C PHE A 152 -29.82 -5.99 -2.69
N THR A 153 -30.49 -6.03 -3.85
CA THR A 153 -31.95 -6.16 -3.99
C THR A 153 -32.36 -7.31 -4.92
N ASP A 154 -33.65 -7.65 -4.86
CA ASP A 154 -34.27 -8.57 -5.80
C ASP A 154 -34.33 -8.00 -7.21
N THR A 155 -34.28 -8.88 -8.22
CA THR A 155 -34.44 -8.51 -9.64
C THR A 155 -35.84 -8.03 -10.01
N SER A 156 -36.84 -8.30 -9.16
CA SER A 156 -38.21 -7.81 -9.34
C SER A 156 -38.37 -6.33 -8.97
N GLU A 157 -37.45 -5.79 -8.18
CA GLU A 157 -37.44 -4.39 -7.77
C GLU A 157 -36.75 -3.58 -8.88
N GLY A 158 -37.53 -2.81 -9.66
CA GLY A 158 -37.01 -2.09 -10.84
C GLY A 158 -35.74 -1.27 -10.55
N GLU A 159 -34.84 -1.18 -11.53
CA GLU A 159 -33.43 -0.77 -11.35
C GLU A 159 -33.21 0.45 -10.45
N ARG A 160 -33.89 1.57 -10.70
CA ARG A 160 -33.73 2.79 -9.89
C ARG A 160 -34.21 2.62 -8.45
N TYR A 161 -35.30 1.89 -8.25
CA TYR A 161 -35.85 1.62 -6.92
C TYR A 161 -34.98 0.61 -6.16
N GLY A 162 -34.53 -0.46 -6.85
CA GLY A 162 -33.62 -1.46 -6.30
C GLY A 162 -32.30 -0.84 -5.84
N MET A 163 -31.67 -0.01 -6.67
CA MET A 163 -30.48 0.76 -6.29
C MET A 163 -30.73 1.60 -5.02
N ALA A 164 -31.81 2.38 -4.98
CA ALA A 164 -32.09 3.19 -3.80
C ALA A 164 -32.33 2.35 -2.53
N LEU A 165 -32.98 1.19 -2.65
CA LEU A 165 -33.23 0.31 -1.50
C LEU A 165 -31.97 -0.43 -1.04
N ALA A 166 -31.13 -0.90 -1.97
CA ALA A 166 -29.81 -1.46 -1.67
C ALA A 166 -28.95 -0.47 -0.87
N GLY A 167 -28.91 0.79 -1.31
CA GLY A 167 -28.21 1.86 -0.58
C GLY A 167 -28.76 2.07 0.84
N ARG A 168 -30.08 2.09 1.03
CA ARG A 168 -30.69 2.21 2.37
C ARG A 168 -30.37 1.02 3.27
N ARG A 169 -30.33 -0.20 2.75
CA ARG A 169 -29.97 -1.40 3.51
C ARG A 169 -28.51 -1.36 3.94
N ALA A 170 -27.61 -0.99 3.02
CA ALA A 170 -26.19 -0.83 3.33
C ALA A 170 -25.97 0.30 4.37
N GLN A 171 -26.72 1.40 4.27
CA GLN A 171 -26.71 2.47 5.27
C GLN A 171 -27.14 1.97 6.66
N ALA A 172 -28.21 1.17 6.74
CA ALA A 172 -28.65 0.63 8.02
C ALA A 172 -27.58 -0.25 8.70
N VAL A 173 -26.83 -1.03 7.92
CA VAL A 173 -25.69 -1.83 8.43
C VAL A 173 -24.51 -0.94 8.84
N TYR A 174 -24.20 0.08 8.02
CA TYR A 174 -23.16 1.07 8.32
C TYR A 174 -23.44 1.79 9.64
N ASP A 175 -24.66 2.32 9.81
CA ASP A 175 -25.09 3.02 11.02
C ASP A 175 -25.04 2.10 12.25
N TYR A 176 -25.36 0.82 12.06
CA TYR A 176 -25.24 -0.18 13.11
C TYR A 176 -23.79 -0.35 13.56
N TYR A 177 -22.85 -0.56 12.63
CA TYR A 177 -21.42 -0.67 12.96
C TYR A 177 -20.88 0.58 13.63
N LEU A 178 -21.27 1.77 13.18
CA LEU A 178 -20.91 3.02 13.85
C LEU A 178 -21.44 3.07 15.29
N SER A 179 -22.71 2.71 15.49
CA SER A 179 -23.33 2.70 16.83
C SER A 179 -22.66 1.73 17.80
N ARG A 180 -22.00 0.69 17.27
CA ARG A 180 -21.23 -0.30 18.03
C ARG A 180 -19.75 0.07 18.18
N GLY A 181 -19.31 1.20 17.64
CA GLY A 181 -17.97 1.77 17.85
C GLY A 181 -16.96 1.48 16.75
N VAL A 182 -17.35 0.87 15.63
CA VAL A 182 -16.45 0.70 14.48
C VAL A 182 -16.20 2.07 13.86
N ALA A 183 -14.93 2.43 13.64
CA ALA A 183 -14.57 3.75 13.15
C ALA A 183 -15.08 3.98 11.72
N ALA A 184 -15.64 5.17 11.44
CA ALA A 184 -16.17 5.52 10.12
C ALA A 184 -15.10 5.44 9.00
N SER A 185 -13.83 5.70 9.33
CA SER A 185 -12.70 5.58 8.40
C SER A 185 -12.43 4.15 7.93
N ARG A 186 -12.99 3.15 8.61
CA ARG A 186 -12.86 1.72 8.26
C ARG A 186 -14.03 1.22 7.43
N LEU A 187 -15.04 2.04 7.17
CA LEU A 187 -16.30 1.60 6.57
C LEU A 187 -16.59 2.41 5.31
N GLN A 188 -16.95 1.73 4.23
CA GLN A 188 -17.45 2.37 3.01
C GLN A 188 -18.66 1.62 2.46
N ILE A 189 -19.73 2.36 2.15
CA ILE A 189 -20.90 1.81 1.48
C ILE A 189 -20.64 1.74 -0.02
N ARG A 190 -21.02 0.62 -0.64
CA ARG A 190 -21.12 0.48 -2.10
C ARG A 190 -22.50 -0.03 -2.48
N ASN A 191 -23.07 0.61 -3.48
CA ASN A 191 -24.37 0.22 -3.99
C ASN A 191 -24.20 -0.77 -5.15
N ARG A 192 -24.65 -2.00 -4.97
CA ARG A 192 -24.58 -3.03 -6.03
C ARG A 192 -25.90 -3.17 -6.78
N GLY A 193 -26.97 -2.57 -6.24
CA GLY A 193 -28.32 -2.70 -6.79
C GLY A 193 -28.77 -4.15 -6.82
N THR A 194 -29.12 -4.62 -8.01
CA THR A 194 -29.71 -5.94 -8.19
C THR A 194 -28.70 -7.07 -8.11
N ALA A 195 -28.96 -8.09 -7.28
CA ALA A 195 -28.09 -9.25 -7.10
C ALA A 195 -27.97 -10.13 -8.36
N VAL A 196 -26.82 -10.82 -8.48
CA VAL A 196 -26.55 -11.86 -9.50
C VAL A 196 -26.16 -13.16 -8.78
N PRO A 197 -26.73 -14.34 -9.13
CA PRO A 197 -27.74 -14.57 -10.16
C PRO A 197 -29.12 -14.01 -9.81
N ALA A 198 -29.89 -13.69 -10.86
CA ALA A 198 -31.29 -13.32 -10.75
C ALA A 198 -32.07 -14.41 -9.99
N CYS A 199 -33.07 -14.03 -9.18
CA CYS A 199 -33.89 -15.02 -8.49
C CYS A 199 -34.34 -16.12 -9.45
N ASP A 200 -34.24 -17.38 -9.03
CA ASP A 200 -34.85 -18.49 -9.77
C ASP A 200 -36.36 -18.26 -9.83
N LYS A 201 -36.87 -18.02 -11.05
CA LYS A 201 -38.29 -17.74 -11.29
C LYS A 201 -39.22 -18.91 -10.97
N GLU A 202 -38.64 -20.10 -10.78
CA GLU A 202 -39.34 -21.35 -10.46
C GLU A 202 -39.66 -21.48 -8.95
N ASP A 203 -38.92 -20.77 -8.08
CA ASP A 203 -39.24 -20.63 -6.65
C ASP A 203 -39.14 -19.15 -6.22
N PRO A 204 -40.19 -18.34 -6.51
CA PRO A 204 -40.21 -16.92 -6.18
C PRO A 204 -40.23 -16.63 -4.67
N GLY A 205 -40.42 -17.64 -3.81
CA GLY A 205 -40.48 -17.48 -2.36
C GLY A 205 -39.10 -17.51 -1.69
N LEU A 206 -38.35 -18.59 -1.88
CA LEU A 206 -37.05 -18.80 -1.20
C LEU A 206 -35.84 -18.28 -1.99
N GLY A 207 -35.89 -18.30 -3.33
CA GLY A 207 -34.77 -17.87 -4.18
C GLY A 207 -34.47 -16.37 -4.09
N CYS A 208 -35.51 -15.55 -4.02
CA CYS A 208 -35.38 -14.09 -3.88
C CYS A 208 -34.97 -13.63 -2.47
N ALA A 209 -35.35 -14.37 -1.43
CA ALA A 209 -34.97 -13.99 -0.07
C ALA A 209 -33.45 -13.89 0.15
N ARG A 210 -32.69 -14.70 -0.59
CA ARG A 210 -31.21 -14.68 -0.57
C ARG A 210 -30.61 -13.46 -1.26
N ASN A 211 -31.33 -12.83 -2.18
CA ASN A 211 -30.86 -11.67 -2.93
C ASN A 211 -31.06 -10.36 -2.17
N ARG A 212 -32.02 -10.32 -1.24
CA ARG A 212 -32.24 -9.18 -0.33
C ARG A 212 -31.26 -9.21 0.83
N ARG A 213 -29.99 -8.93 0.54
CA ARG A 213 -28.93 -8.99 1.53
C ARG A 213 -27.96 -7.82 1.47
N VAL A 214 -27.21 -7.66 2.54
CA VAL A 214 -26.02 -6.83 2.63
C VAL A 214 -24.85 -7.71 2.97
N GLU A 215 -23.77 -7.59 2.21
CA GLU A 215 -22.50 -8.29 2.46
C GLU A 215 -21.47 -7.29 2.99
N SER A 216 -20.77 -7.68 4.05
CA SER A 216 -19.63 -6.92 4.58
C SER A 216 -18.36 -7.61 4.08
N ILE A 217 -17.58 -6.92 3.25
CA ILE A 217 -16.38 -7.48 2.62
C ILE A 217 -15.16 -6.91 3.36
N PRO A 218 -14.54 -7.69 4.27
CA PRO A 218 -13.32 -7.27 4.94
C PRO A 218 -12.13 -7.26 3.98
N MET A 219 -11.20 -6.34 4.21
CA MET A 219 -9.94 -6.26 3.48
C MET A 219 -8.90 -5.43 4.23
N ASP A 220 -7.65 -5.50 3.79
CA ASP A 220 -6.58 -4.64 4.31
C ASP A 220 -6.91 -3.16 4.16
N CYS A 221 -6.77 -2.39 5.25
CA CYS A 221 -7.05 -0.96 5.24
C CYS A 221 -6.16 -0.17 4.27
N GLU A 222 -4.94 -0.62 3.98
CA GLU A 222 -4.08 0.01 2.97
C GLU A 222 -4.70 -0.11 1.57
N ARG A 223 -5.11 -1.33 1.20
CA ARG A 223 -5.77 -1.59 -0.08
C ARG A 223 -7.12 -0.88 -0.17
N PHE A 224 -7.87 -0.84 0.93
CA PHE A 224 -9.13 -0.12 1.03
C PHE A 224 -8.95 1.37 0.68
N ARG A 225 -7.96 2.05 1.27
CA ARG A 225 -7.67 3.47 1.00
C ARG A 225 -7.29 3.70 -0.47
N MET A 226 -6.41 2.86 -1.02
CA MET A 226 -6.03 2.93 -2.43
C MET A 226 -7.23 2.84 -3.38
N LEU A 227 -8.22 2.00 -3.06
CA LEU A 227 -9.43 1.85 -3.87
C LEU A 227 -10.33 3.10 -3.81
N LEU A 228 -10.42 3.77 -2.66
CA LEU A 228 -11.20 5.00 -2.53
C LEU A 228 -10.59 6.17 -3.30
N GLU A 229 -9.26 6.30 -3.27
CA GLU A 229 -8.51 7.38 -3.92
C GLU A 229 -8.42 7.20 -5.44
N SER A 230 -8.70 6.00 -5.95
CA SER A 230 -8.62 5.73 -7.39
C SER A 230 -9.69 6.52 -8.18
N PRO A 231 -9.34 7.08 -9.37
CA PRO A 231 -10.28 7.88 -10.18
C PRO A 231 -11.46 7.09 -10.75
N THR A 232 -11.45 5.75 -10.61
CA THR A 232 -12.55 4.86 -11.00
C THR A 232 -13.56 4.63 -9.86
N SER A 233 -13.28 5.08 -8.64
CA SER A 233 -14.13 4.86 -7.46
C SER A 233 -15.46 5.63 -7.52
N ASN A 234 -15.48 6.79 -8.19
CA ASN A 234 -16.67 7.65 -8.33
C ASN A 234 -17.68 7.16 -9.38
N ARG A 235 -17.61 5.88 -9.78
CA ARG A 235 -18.46 5.28 -10.82
C ARG A 235 -19.41 4.19 -10.31
N TYR A 236 -19.55 4.03 -9.00
CA TYR A 236 -20.43 3.06 -8.33
C TYR A 236 -21.37 3.73 -7.33
#